data_AF-F1VWC5-F1
#
_entry.id   AF-F1VWC5-F1
#
_cell.length_a   1.000
_cell.length_b   1.000
_cell.length_c   1.000
_cell.angle_alpha   90.00
_cell.angle_beta   90.00
_cell.angle_gamma   90.00
#
_symmetry.space_group_name_H-M   'P 1'
#
loop_
_entity.id
_entity.type
_entity.pdbx_description
1 polymer ?
#
loop_
_entity_poly.entity_id
_entity_poly.type
_entity_poly.pdbx_seq_one_letter_code
_entity_poly.pdbx_strand_id
1 'polypeptide(L)' 'MIVNLIITLVVFGLIWWLVGMLPLPSPVAQIVRVLFIIMLILIVLSAFGILPGGYLPQLKI' A
#
# COMPACT_ATOMS: atom_id res chain seq x y z
N MET A 1 18.17 3.78 0.31
CA MET A 1 17.11 2.80 -0.04
C MET A 1 16.29 2.38 1.18
N ILE A 2 16.90 1.97 2.30
CA ILE A 2 16.19 1.58 3.55
C ILE A 2 15.26 2.68 4.08
N VAL A 3 15.69 3.94 4.07
CA VAL A 3 14.87 5.09 4.49
C VAL A 3 13.60 5.22 3.65
N ASN A 4 13.69 5.01 2.33
CA ASN A 4 12.54 5.04 1.44
C ASN A 4 11.55 3.91 1.74
N LEU A 5 12.05 2.71 2.04
CA LEU A 5 11.22 1.56 2.43
C LEU A 5 10.44 1.84 3.73
N ILE A 6 11.13 2.41 4.73
CA ILE A 6 10.54 2.78 6.01
C ILE A 6 9.47 3.86 5.81
N ILE A 7 9.78 4.90 5.03
CA ILE A 7 8.81 5.97 4.71
C ILE A 7 7.57 5.37 4.04
N THR A 8 7.72 4.49 3.06
CA THR A 8 6.58 3.85 2.39
C THR A 8 5.71 3.04 3.36
N LEU A 9 6.32 2.26 4.25
CA LEU A 9 5.58 1.49 5.26
C LEU A 9 4.86 2.39 6.27
N VAL A 10 5.50 3.47 6.71
CA VAL A 10 4.92 4.43 7.65
C VAL A 10 3.76 5.18 7.01
N VAL A 11 3.93 5.70 5.80
CA VAL A 11 2.86 6.40 5.04
C VAL A 11 1.69 5.44 4.83
N PHE A 12 1.95 4.20 4.42
CA PHE A 12 0.88 3.23 4.19
C PHE A 12 0.15 2.83 5.48
N GLY A 13 0.88 2.63 6.58
CA GLY A 13 0.31 2.36 7.91
C GLY A 13 -0.52 3.53 8.44
N LEU A 14 -0.10 4.78 8.20
CA LEU A 14 -0.88 5.97 8.55
C LEU A 14 -2.18 6.05 7.74
N ILE A 15 -2.13 5.77 6.43
CA ILE A 15 -3.34 5.73 5.59
C ILE A 15 -4.29 4.62 6.09
N TRP A 16 -3.77 3.44 6.46
CA TRP A 16 -4.59 2.35 7.03
C TRP A 16 -5.32 2.82 8.28
N TRP A 17 -4.59 3.47 9.18
CA TRP A 17 -5.12 3.98 10.44
C TRP A 17 -6.22 5.03 10.22
N LEU A 18 -6.00 5.96 9.30
CA LEU A 18 -7.00 6.99 8.94
C LEU A 18 -8.27 6.40 8.31
N VAL A 19 -8.13 5.43 7.40
CA VAL A 19 -9.27 4.75 6.77
C VAL A 19 -10.10 3.98 7.81
N GLY A 20 -9.46 3.38 8.82
CA GLY A 20 -10.13 2.68 9.91
C GLY A 20 -10.96 3.59 10.84
N MET A 21 -10.67 4.89 10.86
CA MET A 21 -11.41 5.88 11.66
C MET A 21 -12.66 6.41 10.96
N LEU A 22 -12.79 6.21 9.65
CA LEU A 22 -14.01 6.57 8.94
C LEU A 22 -15.13 5.60 9.34
N PRO A 23 -16.24 6.09 9.94
CA PRO A 23 -17.39 5.26 10.22
C PRO A 23 -18.12 4.97 8.90
N LEU A 24 -17.58 4.02 8.14
CA LEU A 24 -18.21 3.52 6.93
C LEU A 24 -19.30 2.51 7.32
N PRO A 25 -20.53 2.63 6.80
CA PRO A 25 -21.56 1.62 7.03
C PRO A 25 -21.16 0.28 6.38
N SER A 26 -21.57 -0.83 7.00
CA SER A 26 -21.46 -2.14 6.35
C SER A 26 -22.38 -2.15 5.11
N PRO A 27 -22.00 -2.82 4.00
CA PRO A 27 -20.82 -3.66 3.77
C PRO A 27 -19.58 -2.89 3.23
N VAL A 28 -19.70 -1.59 2.98
CA VAL A 28 -18.67 -0.79 2.30
C VAL A 28 -17.36 -0.76 3.08
N ALA A 29 -17.44 -0.62 4.41
CA ALA A 29 -16.27 -0.70 5.29
C ALA A 29 -15.48 -1.99 5.09
N GLN A 30 -16.19 -3.09 4.85
CA GLN A 30 -15.60 -4.42 4.71
C GLN A 30 -14.86 -4.55 3.38
N ILE A 31 -15.46 -4.04 2.30
CA ILE A 31 -14.84 -4.00 0.96
C ILE A 31 -13.56 -3.15 0.97
N VAL A 32 -13.62 -1.95 1.56
CA VAL A 32 -12.47 -1.05 1.67
C VAL A 32 -11.34 -1.71 2.47
N ARG A 33 -11.66 -2.36 3.59
CA ARG A 33 -10.68 -3.10 4.41
C ARG A 33 -9.99 -4.21 3.61
N VAL A 34 -10.74 -4.99 2.84
CA VAL A 34 -10.21 -6.07 1.99
C VAL A 34 -9.30 -5.51 0.89
N LEU A 35 -9.73 -4.46 0.17
CA LEU A 35 -8.92 -3.80 -0.86
C LEU A 35 -7.61 -3.27 -0.29
N PHE A 36 -7.66 -2.68 0.90
CA PHE A 36 -6.49 -2.12 1.54
C PHE A 36 -5.49 -3.22 1.96
N ILE A 37 -5.98 -4.35 2.47
CA ILE A 37 -5.11 -5.51 2.80
C ILE A 37 -4.41 -6.03 1.55
N ILE A 38 -5.14 -6.12 0.44
CA ILE A 38 -4.58 -6.55 -0.85
C ILE A 38 -3.47 -5.59 -1.30
N MET A 39 -3.71 -4.27 -1.25
CA MET A 39 -2.66 -3.28 -1.56
C MET A 39 -1.44 -3.40 -0.63
N LEU A 40 -1.65 -3.63 0.67
CA LEU A 40 -0.57 -3.82 1.64
C LEU A 40 0.31 -5.02 1.25
N ILE A 41 -0.34 -6.14 0.94
CA ILE A 41 0.32 -7.38 0.50
C ILE A 41 1.13 -7.12 -0.77
N LEU A 42 0.56 -6.43 -1.76
CA LEU A 42 1.25 -6.12 -3.02
C LEU A 42 2.49 -5.23 -2.81
N ILE A 43 2.41 -4.22 -1.94
CA ILE A 43 3.55 -3.35 -1.63
C ILE A 43 4.64 -4.11 -0.89
N VAL A 44 4.27 -4.98 0.05
CA VAL A 44 5.23 -5.82 0.77
C VAL A 44 5.90 -6.80 -0.19
N LEU A 45 5.12 -7.50 -1.02
CA LEU A 45 5.65 -8.40 -2.06
C LEU A 45 6.56 -7.66 -3.06
N SER A 46 6.23 -6.43 -3.46
CA SER A 46 7.11 -5.63 -4.34
C SER A 46 8.38 -5.16 -3.62
N ALA A 47 8.28 -4.81 -2.33
CA ALA A 47 9.42 -4.43 -1.49
C ALA A 47 10.43 -5.57 -1.33
N PHE A 48 9.95 -6.82 -1.23
CA PHE A 48 10.79 -8.02 -1.21
C PHE A 48 11.24 -8.48 -2.61
N GLY A 49 10.89 -7.73 -3.67
CA GLY A 49 11.28 -8.04 -5.05
C GLY A 49 10.56 -9.26 -5.64
N ILE A 50 9.50 -9.74 -5.01
CA ILE A 50 8.68 -10.88 -5.46
C ILE A 50 7.76 -10.44 -6.61
N LEU A 51 7.34 -9.17 -6.62
CA LEU A 51 6.63 -8.54 -7.73
C LEU A 51 7.60 -7.63 -8.50
N PRO A 52 7.82 -7.85 -9.82
CA PRO A 52 8.66 -6.98 -10.62
C PRO A 52 7.99 -5.60 -10.78
N GLY A 53 8.53 -4.60 -10.09
CA GLY A 53 8.11 -3.19 -10.19
C GLY A 53 8.55 -2.50 -11.50
N GLY A 54 8.42 -3.19 -12.64
CA GLY A 54 9.15 -2.90 -13.88
C GLY A 54 8.34 -2.37 -15.07
N TYR A 55 7.21 -1.67 -14.86
CA TYR A 55 6.43 -1.06 -15.96
C TYR A 55 6.42 0.47 -15.95
N LEU A 56 7.36 1.11 -15.24
CA LEU A 56 7.59 2.54 -15.44
C LEU A 56 8.86 2.71 -16.28
N PRO A 57 8.73 3.06 -17.57
CA PRO A 57 9.89 3.29 -18.42
C PRO A 57 10.69 4.43 -17.80
N GLN A 58 11.93 4.14 -17.43
CA GLN A 58 12.86 5.18 -16.98
C GLN A 58 13.17 6.04 -18.21
N LEU A 59 12.58 7.23 -18.25
CA LEU A 59 13.00 8.29 -19.17
C LEU A 59 14.46 8.61 -18.83
N LYS A 60 15.38 8.01 -19.58
CA LYS A 60 16.75 8.48 -19.71
C LYS A 60 16.68 9.85 -20.38
N ILE A 61 16.97 10.88 -19.61
CA ILE A 61 17.49 12.14 -20.13
C ILE A 61 18.99 11.94 -20.37
#